data_AF-A0A640WC07-F1
#
_entry.id   AF-A0A640WC07-F1
#
_cell.length_a   1.000
_cell.length_b   1.000
_cell.length_c   1.000
_cell.angle_alpha   90.00
_cell.angle_beta   90.00
_cell.angle_gamma   90.00
#
_symmetry.space_group_name_H-M   'P 1'
#
loop_
_entity.id
_entity.type
_entity.pdbx_description
1 polymer ?
#
loop_
_entity_poly.entity_id
_entity_poly.type
_entity_poly.pdbx_seq_one_letter_code
_entity_poly.pdbx_strand_id
1 'polypeptide(L)' 'MAMIRLPQVMKETGLSRSSVYRLIKSGEFPQPVNLGPRAVAWVDNEVREWIDSRIQGARNNGETA' A
#
# COMPACT_ATOMS: atom_id res chain seq x y z
N MET A 1 -10.93 -7.42 10.67
CA MET A 1 -9.92 -6.34 10.53
C MET A 1 -8.58 -6.90 10.95
N ALA A 2 -7.61 -6.97 10.04
CA ALA A 2 -6.30 -7.59 10.27
C ALA A 2 -5.17 -6.58 10.01
N MET A 3 -4.02 -6.80 10.65
CA MET A 3 -2.81 -6.00 10.44
C MET A 3 -1.76 -6.82 9.72
N ILE A 4 -1.16 -6.25 8.67
CA ILE A 4 -0.13 -6.90 7.86
C ILE A 4 1.23 -6.21 8.02
N ARG A 5 2.30 -7.00 7.99
CA ARG A 5 3.69 -6.52 8.08
C ARG A 5 4.24 -6.25 6.69
N LEU A 6 5.36 -5.54 6.62
CA LEU A 6 6.02 -5.16 5.38
C LEU A 6 6.21 -6.33 4.38
N PRO A 7 6.63 -7.55 4.78
CA PRO A 7 6.74 -8.65 3.83
C PRO A 7 5.41 -9.01 3.13
N GLN A 8 4.30 -8.94 3.87
CA GLN A 8 2.97 -9.20 3.32
C GLN A 8 2.51 -8.03 2.44
N VAL A 9 2.75 -6.78 2.86
CA VAL A 9 2.49 -5.59 2.02
C VAL A 9 3.21 -5.69 0.68
N MET A 10 4.49 -6.07 0.68
CA MET A 10 5.27 -6.27 -0.54
C MET A 10 4.70 -7.40 -1.41
N LYS A 11 4.25 -8.49 -0.79
CA LYS A 11 3.63 -9.62 -1.50
C LYS A 11 2.31 -9.23 -2.16
N GLU A 12 1.48 -8.45 -1.49
CA GLU A 12 0.17 -8.04 -2.01
C GLU A 12 0.28 -6.94 -3.07
N THR A 13 1.16 -5.96 -2.85
CA THR A 13 1.33 -4.83 -3.78
C THR A 13 2.26 -5.13 -4.95
N GLY A 14 3.07 -6.19 -4.87
CA GLY A 14 4.15 -6.49 -5.82
C GLY A 14 5.30 -5.48 -5.79
N LEU A 15 5.29 -4.54 -4.84
CA LEU A 15 6.28 -3.47 -4.75
C LEU A 15 7.51 -3.90 -3.95
N SER A 16 8.66 -3.38 -4.36
CA SER A 16 9.88 -3.46 -3.55
C SER A 16 9.74 -2.62 -2.28
N ARG A 17 10.49 -2.99 -1.23
CA ARG A 17 10.56 -2.25 0.04
C ARG A 17 10.80 -0.75 -0.17
N SER A 18 11.78 -0.40 -1.01
CA SER A 18 12.12 0.99 -1.31
C SER A 18 10.98 1.75 -1.98
N SER A 19 10.22 1.08 -2.87
CA SER A 19 9.05 1.69 -3.52
C SER A 19 7.94 1.96 -2.51
N VAL A 20 7.66 1.02 -1.61
CA VAL A 20 6.68 1.22 -0.53
C VAL A 20 7.05 2.44 0.31
N TYR A 21 8.29 2.53 0.80
CA TYR A 21 8.71 3.70 1.59
C TYR A 21 8.73 5.00 0.80
N ARG A 22 9.04 4.97 -0.50
CA ARG A 22 8.96 6.14 -1.37
C ARG A 22 7.52 6.64 -1.46
N LEU A 23 6.54 5.76 -1.69
CA LEU A 23 5.14 6.15 -1.78
C LEU A 23 4.59 6.63 -0.42
N ILE A 24 5.00 6.01 0.69
CA ILE A 24 4.69 6.50 2.04
C ILE A 24 5.21 7.92 2.23
N LYS A 25 6.45 8.21 1.78
CA LYS A 25 7.04 9.55 1.85
C LYS A 25 6.32 10.56 0.94
N SER A 26 5.83 10.12 -0.22
CA SER A 26 5.04 10.94 -1.13
C SER A 26 3.58 11.13 -0.67
N GLY A 27 3.13 10.44 0.38
CA GLY A 27 1.73 10.46 0.81
C GLY A 27 0.79 9.67 -0.11
N GLU A 28 1.33 8.87 -1.02
CA GLU A 28 0.58 8.09 -2.01
C GLU A 28 0.30 6.66 -1.55
N PHE A 29 0.68 6.27 -0.33
CA PHE A 29 0.47 4.94 0.23
C PHE A 29 0.03 5.04 1.69
N PRO A 30 -0.80 4.08 2.19
CA PRO A 30 -1.21 4.05 3.59
C PRO A 30 -0.04 4.14 4.58
N GLN A 31 -0.20 4.99 5.59
CA GLN A 31 0.83 5.17 6.61
C GLN A 31 0.87 3.94 7.54
N PRO A 32 2.07 3.48 7.93
CA PRO A 32 2.18 2.40 8.91
C PRO A 32 1.67 2.82 10.29
N VAL A 33 0.92 1.94 10.92
CA VAL A 33 0.57 2.01 12.35
C VAL A 33 1.77 1.53 13.17
N ASN A 34 2.21 2.36 14.11
CA ASN A 34 3.26 2.01 15.04
C ASN A 34 2.72 1.09 16.13
N LEU A 35 3.25 -0.14 16.20
CA LEU A 35 2.88 -1.15 17.21
C LEU A 35 3.94 -1.28 18.31
N GLY A 36 4.99 -0.46 18.27
CA GLY A 36 6.05 -0.43 19.27
C GLY A 36 7.42 -0.08 18.68
N PRO A 37 8.47 -0.04 19.51
CA PRO A 37 9.77 0.54 19.18
C PRO A 37 10.45 -0.04 17.93
N ARG A 38 10.13 -1.29 17.56
CA ARG A 38 10.71 -2.01 16.42
C ARG A 38 9.66 -2.62 15.49
N ALA A 39 8.40 -2.24 15.65
CA ALA A 39 7.29 -2.96 15.04
C ALA A 39 6.30 -1.98 14.42
N VAL A 40 6.18 -2.03 13.08
CA VAL A 40 5.14 -1.31 12.33
C VAL A 40 4.30 -2.28 11.51
N ALA A 41 3.03 -1.94 11.30
CA ALA A 41 2.11 -2.71 10.48
C ALA A 41 1.16 -1.78 9.71
N TRP A 42 0.45 -2.33 8.74
CA TRP A 42 -0.57 -1.63 7.97
C TRP A 42 -1.91 -2.30 8.21
N VAL A 43 -3.01 -1.54 8.13
CA VAL A 43 -4.34 -2.12 8.09
C VAL A 43 -4.52 -2.81 6.74
N ASP A 44 -4.87 -4.09 6.76
CA ASP A 44 -5.08 -4.90 5.54
C ASP A 44 -6.07 -4.24 4.58
N ASN A 45 -7.16 -3.68 5.10
CA ASN A 45 -8.18 -3.02 4.29
C ASN A 45 -7.63 -1.79 3.55
N GLU A 46 -6.88 -0.91 4.22
CA GLU A 46 -6.32 0.29 3.59
C GLU A 46 -5.36 -0.07 2.44
N VAL A 47 -4.57 -1.15 2.61
CA VAL A 47 -3.67 -1.63 1.56
C VAL A 47 -4.46 -2.19 0.38
N ARG A 48 -5.54 -2.94 0.63
CA ARG A 48 -6.41 -3.45 -0.43
C ARG A 48 -7.14 -2.34 -1.18
N GLU A 49 -7.66 -1.34 -0.47
CA GLU A 49 -8.30 -0.17 -1.07
C GLU A 49 -7.31 0.61 -1.95
N TRP A 50 -6.07 0.75 -1.49
CA TRP A 50 -5.00 1.34 -2.30
C TRP A 50 -4.73 0.53 -3.57
N ILE A 51 -4.65 -0.81 -3.47
CA ILE A 51 -4.45 -1.69 -4.65
C ILE A 51 -5.61 -1.52 -5.64
N ASP A 52 -6.85 -1.51 -5.15
CA ASP A 52 -8.04 -1.35 -6.00
C ASP A 52 -8.03 0.00 -6.72
N SER A 53 -7.71 1.09 -6.01
CA SER A 53 -7.53 2.42 -6.61
C SER A 53 -6.50 2.43 -7.74
N ARG A 54 -5.37 1.72 -7.59
CA ARG A 54 -4.35 1.60 -8.64
C ARG A 54 -4.84 0.79 -9.85
N ILE A 55 -5.59 -0.29 -9.61
CA ILE A 55 -6.18 -1.11 -10.68
C ILE A 55 -7.21 -0.29 -11.47
N GLN A 56 -8.10 0.42 -10.76
CA GLN A 56 -9.09 1.30 -11.38
C GLN A 56 -8.40 2.40 -12.18
N GLY A 57 -7.43 3.11 -11.60
CA GLY A 57 -6.67 4.14 -12.30
C GLY A 57 -5.94 3.61 -13.55
N ALA A 58 -5.38 2.40 -13.49
CA ALA A 58 -4.72 1.78 -14.64
C ALA A 58 -5.70 1.37 -15.76
N ARG A 59 -6.93 0.95 -15.41
CA ARG A 59 -7.96 0.55 -16.38
C ARG A 59 -8.70 1.74 -16.98
N ASN A 60 -8.99 2.76 -16.17
CA ASN A 60 -9.70 3.97 -16.59
C ASN A 60 -8.83 4.86 -17.49
N ASN A 61 -7.50 4.69 -17.47
CA ASN A 61 -6.59 5.38 -18.39
C ASN A 61 -6.68 4.89 -19.85
N GLY A 62 -7.59 3.94 -20.16
CA GLY A 62 -7.97 3.51 -21.51
C GLY A 62 -9.27 4.15 -22.03
N GLU A 63 -9.96 4.96 -21.22
CA GLU A 63 -11.16 5.72 -21.61
C GLU A 63 -10.85 7.22 -21.53
N THR A 64 -10.05 7.72 -22.47
CA THR A 64 -10.07 9.13 -22.82
C THR A 64 -10.04 9.21 -24.34
N ALA A 65 -11.08 9.89 -24.84
CA ALA A 65 -11.43 10.29 -26.20
C ALA A 65 -10.31 10.32 -27.26
#